data_AF-A0AAV6VNG0-F1
#
_entry.id   AF-A0AAV6VNG0-F1
#
_cell.length_a   1.000
_cell.length_b   1.000
_cell.length_c   1.000
_cell.angle_alpha   90.00
_cell.angle_beta   90.00
_cell.angle_gamma   90.00
#
_symmetry.space_group_name_H-M   'P 1'
#
loop_
_entity.id
_entity.type
_entity.pdbx_description
1 polymer ?
#
loop_
_entity_poly.entity_id
_entity_poly.type
_entity_poly.pdbx_seq_one_letter_code
_entity_poly.pdbx_strand_id
1 'polypeptide(L)'
;MEIDTGCAVSLINQHTYRKLGAPALRPADTALSTFTGQSILVLGTISSNARTLPFAVRDKVKDELQRLQDVGIIKPVRYSQWAAPIVPVLKIDKTSIRICGDFKLTANVAIDPDQYPLPRAEDIFASLAGGVQFSKLDLTEAYIQPTRAGRGE
;
A
#
# COMPACT_ATOMS: atom_id res chain seq x y z
N MET A 1 -13.75 -15.48 -2.90
CA MET A 1 -13.16 -16.40 -1.90
C MET A 1 -11.67 -16.37 -2.15
N GLU A 2 -11.00 -15.44 -1.47
CA GLU A 2 -9.56 -15.33 -1.40
C GLU A 2 -9.15 -16.21 -0.22
N ILE A 3 -8.32 -17.21 -0.48
CA ILE A 3 -7.88 -18.12 0.57
C ILE A 3 -6.57 -17.53 1.11
N ASP A 4 -6.68 -16.77 2.19
CA ASP A 4 -5.52 -16.32 2.95
C ASP A 4 -4.93 -17.52 3.69
N THR A 5 -3.86 -18.10 3.12
CA THR A 5 -3.23 -19.34 3.62
C THR A 5 -2.08 -19.06 4.58
N GLY A 6 -1.84 -17.81 5.00
CA GLY A 6 -0.65 -17.47 5.77
C GLY A 6 0.67 -17.83 5.05
N CYS A 7 0.60 -17.99 3.73
CA CYS A 7 1.69 -18.40 2.87
C CYS A 7 2.33 -17.18 2.19
N ALA A 8 3.59 -17.31 1.79
CA ALA A 8 4.36 -16.27 1.10
C ALA A 8 3.80 -15.93 -0.31
N VAL A 9 2.64 -16.45 -0.71
CA VAL A 9 2.04 -16.22 -2.02
C VAL A 9 0.55 -15.98 -1.85
N SER A 10 0.06 -14.85 -2.36
CA SER A 10 -1.37 -14.57 -2.42
C SER A 10 -1.96 -15.09 -3.73
N LEU A 11 -3.00 -15.90 -3.60
CA LEU A 11 -3.71 -16.50 -4.72
C LEU A 11 -4.94 -15.68 -5.08
N ILE A 12 -4.92 -15.04 -6.25
CA ILE A 12 -6.11 -14.41 -6.82
C ILE A 12 -6.82 -15.36 -7.77
N ASN A 13 -8.16 -15.38 -7.73
CA ASN A 13 -8.95 -16.19 -8.65
C ASN A 13 -8.98 -15.57 -10.07
N GLN A 14 -9.37 -16.39 -11.06
CA GLN A 14 -9.40 -15.96 -12.46
C GLN A 14 -10.35 -14.78 -12.73
N HIS A 15 -11.44 -14.67 -11.98
CA HIS A 15 -12.39 -13.57 -12.11
C HIS A 15 -11.78 -12.23 -11.68
N THR A 16 -11.10 -12.21 -10.52
CA THR A 16 -10.33 -11.07 -10.03
C THR A 16 -9.21 -10.71 -11.00
N TYR A 17 -8.48 -11.71 -11.51
CA TYR A 17 -7.44 -11.49 -12.53
C TYR A 17 -7.98 -10.82 -13.81
N ARG A 18 -9.16 -11.23 -14.30
CA ARG A 18 -9.80 -10.58 -15.47
C ARG A 18 -10.18 -9.13 -15.18
N LYS A 19 -10.66 -8.81 -13.98
CA LYS A 19 -10.94 -7.42 -13.56
C LYS A 19 -9.68 -6.54 -13.49
N LEU A 20 -8.51 -7.12 -13.28
CA LEU A 20 -7.22 -6.42 -13.32
C LEU A 20 -6.73 -6.08 -14.75
N GLY A 21 -7.54 -6.35 -15.78
CA GLY A 21 -7.17 -6.14 -17.18
C GLY A 21 -6.39 -7.30 -17.79
N ALA A 22 -6.37 -8.45 -17.12
CA ALA A 22 -5.70 -9.68 -17.57
C ALA A 22 -4.24 -9.46 -18.04
N PRO A 23 -3.36 -8.86 -17.21
CA PRO A 23 -1.98 -8.61 -17.57
C PRO A 23 -1.21 -9.91 -17.80
N ALA A 24 -0.40 -9.97 -18.85
CA ALA A 24 0.33 -11.19 -19.24
C ALA A 24 1.02 -11.88 -18.04
N LEU A 25 0.63 -13.13 -17.81
CA LEU A 25 1.16 -13.95 -16.72
C LEU A 25 2.54 -14.49 -17.09
N ARG A 26 3.48 -14.43 -16.15
CA ARG A 26 4.74 -15.17 -16.25
C ARG A 26 4.52 -16.61 -15.78
N PRO A 27 5.26 -17.62 -16.30
CA PRO A 27 5.19 -18.98 -15.79
C PRO A 27 5.40 -19.00 -14.26
N ALA A 28 4.56 -19.75 -13.56
CA ALA A 28 4.73 -19.96 -12.13
C ALA A 28 5.55 -21.22 -11.91
N ASP A 29 6.69 -21.08 -11.23
CA ASP A 29 7.53 -22.22 -10.83
C ASP A 29 7.05 -22.84 -9.50
N THR A 30 5.97 -22.31 -8.93
CA THR A 30 5.46 -22.67 -7.60
C THR A 30 4.25 -23.58 -7.72
N ALA A 31 4.35 -24.79 -7.17
CA ALA A 31 3.22 -25.70 -6.99
C ALA A 31 2.55 -25.42 -5.64
N LEU A 32 1.24 -25.21 -5.64
CA LEU A 32 0.47 -24.96 -4.42
C LEU A 32 -0.51 -26.11 -4.19
N SER A 33 -0.72 -26.49 -2.94
CA SER A 33 -1.68 -27.53 -2.56
C SER A 33 -2.59 -27.03 -1.44
N THR A 34 -3.85 -27.48 -1.45
CA THR A 34 -4.81 -27.22 -0.37
C THR A 34 -4.43 -28.02 0.88
N PHE A 35 -5.01 -27.67 2.03
CA PHE A 35 -4.89 -28.46 3.25
C PHE A 35 -5.41 -29.91 3.12
N THR A 36 -6.24 -30.17 2.11
CA THR A 36 -6.73 -31.51 1.74
C THR A 36 -5.79 -32.26 0.80
N GLY A 37 -4.64 -31.68 0.42
CA GLY A 37 -3.66 -32.27 -0.49
C GLY A 37 -4.00 -32.12 -1.98
N GLN A 38 -5.04 -31.35 -2.33
CA GLN A 38 -5.42 -31.13 -3.73
C GLN A 38 -4.51 -30.07 -4.36
N SER A 39 -3.95 -30.36 -5.53
CA SER A 39 -3.11 -29.41 -6.25
C SER A 39 -3.93 -28.23 -6.79
N ILE A 40 -3.44 -27.02 -6.58
CA ILE A 40 -4.00 -25.77 -7.11
C ILE A 40 -3.24 -25.43 -8.38
N LEU A 41 -3.96 -25.33 -9.50
CA LEU A 41 -3.38 -24.91 -10.77
C LEU A 41 -3.06 -23.40 -10.72
N VAL A 42 -1.77 -23.07 -10.69
CA VAL A 42 -1.29 -21.69 -10.78
C VAL A 42 -1.11 -21.32 -12.25
N LEU A 43 -1.97 -20.44 -12.75
CA LEU A 43 -1.95 -20.00 -14.16
C LEU A 43 -0.72 -19.13 -14.50
N GLY A 44 -0.09 -18.54 -13.49
CA GLY A 44 1.16 -17.78 -13.61
C GLY A 44 1.25 -16.67 -12.56
N THR A 45 2.33 -15.90 -12.60
CA THR A 45 2.62 -14.81 -11.66
C THR A 45 2.58 -13.45 -12.35
N ILE A 46 2.20 -12.41 -11.59
CA ILE A 46 2.27 -11.02 -12.03
C ILE A 46 3.27 -10.26 -11.16
N SER A 47 4.14 -9.47 -11.79
CA SER A 47 5.07 -8.56 -11.10
C SER A 47 4.87 -7.16 -11.66
N SER A 48 4.68 -6.19 -10.77
CA SER A 48 4.61 -4.78 -11.19
C SER A 48 6.02 -4.28 -11.49
N ASN A 49 6.26 -3.79 -12.71
CA ASN A 49 7.54 -3.19 -13.08
C ASN A 49 7.61 -1.74 -12.59
N ALA A 50 8.82 -1.27 -12.28
CA ALA A 50 9.05 0.14 -11.95
C ALA A 50 8.71 1.05 -13.15
N ARG A 51 8.11 2.21 -12.86
CA ARG A 51 7.82 3.23 -13.89
C ARG A 51 9.10 3.97 -14.28
N THR A 52 9.24 4.30 -15.55
CA THR A 52 10.33 5.15 -16.03
C THR A 52 10.18 6.55 -15.46
N LEU A 53 11.20 7.01 -14.74
CA LEU A 53 11.23 8.36 -14.17
C LEU A 53 11.86 9.35 -15.16
N PRO A 54 11.26 10.53 -15.39
CA PRO A 54 11.89 11.63 -16.09
C PRO A 54 13.22 12.03 -15.44
N PHE A 55 14.24 12.37 -16.23
CA PHE A 55 15.58 12.67 -15.70
C PHE A 55 15.57 13.77 -14.63
N ALA A 56 14.78 14.82 -14.84
CA ALA A 56 14.68 15.96 -13.93
C ALA A 56 14.17 15.62 -12.51
N VAL A 57 13.49 14.48 -12.33
CA VAL A 57 12.96 14.08 -11.01
C VAL A 57 13.76 12.95 -10.37
N ARG A 58 14.71 12.33 -11.08
CA ARG A 58 15.45 11.16 -10.56
C ARG A 58 16.27 11.48 -9.31
N ASP A 59 17.01 12.59 -9.34
CA ASP A 59 17.84 12.99 -8.21
C ASP A 59 16.98 13.32 -6.99
N LYS A 60 15.90 14.07 -7.20
CA LYS A 60 14.92 14.38 -6.14
C LYS A 60 14.28 13.14 -5.52
N VAL A 61 13.93 12.14 -6.35
CA VAL A 61 13.39 10.87 -5.86
C VAL A 61 14.44 10.11 -5.05
N LYS A 62 15.69 10.10 -5.50
CA LYS A 62 16.79 9.45 -4.78
C LYS A 62 17.03 10.09 -3.43
N ASP A 63 17.06 11.42 -3.36
CA ASP A 63 17.27 12.16 -2.11
C ASP A 63 16.14 11.91 -1.12
N GLU A 64 14.89 11.90 -1.58
CA GLU A 64 13.74 11.62 -0.71
C GLU A 64 13.71 10.15 -0.25
N LEU A 65 14.08 9.18 -1.10
CA LEU A 65 14.24 7.78 -0.69
C LEU A 65 15.35 7.62 0.36
N GLN A 66 16.45 8.37 0.25
CA GLN A 66 17.52 8.34 1.24
C GLN A 66 17.02 8.91 2.57
N ARG A 67 16.36 10.08 2.54
CA ARG A 67 15.78 10.69 3.74
C ARG A 67 14.79 9.74 4.44
N LEU A 68 13.91 9.07 3.69
CA LEU A 68 12.96 8.11 4.26
C LEU A 68 13.66 6.88 4.89
N GLN A 69 14.80 6.44 4.34
CA GLN A 69 15.62 5.39 4.93
C GLN A 69 16.33 5.86 6.20
N ASP A 70 16.89 7.06 6.19
CA ASP A 70 17.62 7.64 7.33
C ASP A 70 16.69 7.89 8.54
N VAL A 71 15.44 8.30 8.28
CA VAL A 71 14.39 8.44 9.30
C VAL A 71 13.82 7.08 9.75
N GLY A 72 14.15 5.99 9.05
CA GLY A 72 13.72 4.63 9.38
C GLY A 72 12.28 4.30 8.98
N ILE A 73 11.67 5.10 8.10
CA ILE A 73 10.30 4.88 7.60
C ILE A 73 10.29 3.71 6.59
N ILE A 74 11.32 3.62 5.75
CA ILE A 74 11.48 2.54 4.78
C ILE A 74 12.83 1.84 4.98
N LYS A 75 12.92 0.60 4.53
CA LYS A 75 14.17 -0.18 4.52
C LYS A 75 14.42 -0.80 3.16
N PRO A 76 15.67 -0.88 2.70
CA PRO A 76 15.99 -1.59 1.47
C PRO A 76 15.75 -3.09 1.65
N VAL A 77 15.16 -3.71 0.63
CA VAL A 77 14.89 -5.16 0.59
C VAL A 77 15.46 -5.72 -0.69
N ARG A 78 16.19 -6.85 -0.61
CA ARG A 78 16.78 -7.51 -1.79
C ARG A 78 15.74 -8.21 -2.64
N TYR A 79 14.75 -8.84 -2.01
CA TYR A 79 13.69 -9.61 -2.65
C TYR A 79 12.35 -9.36 -1.97
N SER A 80 11.32 -9.05 -2.75
CA SER A 80 9.95 -8.91 -2.28
C SER A 80 9.00 -9.56 -3.28
N GLN A 81 8.03 -10.31 -2.77
CA GLN A 81 6.96 -10.90 -3.59
C GLN A 81 5.92 -9.84 -4.00
N TRP A 82 5.86 -8.74 -3.26
CA TRP A 82 5.01 -7.60 -3.54
C TRP A 82 5.84 -6.41 -4.01
N ALA A 83 5.39 -5.81 -5.12
CA ALA A 83 5.97 -4.57 -5.63
C ALA A 83 4.86 -3.66 -6.14
N ALA A 84 4.94 -2.39 -5.78
CA ALA A 84 4.10 -1.34 -6.33
C ALA A 84 5.01 -0.29 -6.99
N PRO A 85 4.64 0.23 -8.17
CA PRO A 85 5.44 1.25 -8.82
C PRO A 85 5.33 2.57 -8.06
N ILE A 86 6.43 3.31 -7.99
CA ILE A 86 6.45 4.63 -7.38
C ILE A 86 5.93 5.68 -8.38
N VAL A 87 5.10 6.58 -7.86
CA VAL A 87 4.58 7.77 -8.52
C VAL A 87 5.10 8.98 -7.75
N PRO A 88 6.13 9.67 -8.26
CA PRO A 88 6.60 10.90 -7.66
C PRO A 88 5.65 12.06 -7.97
N VAL A 89 5.27 12.81 -6.94
CA VAL A 89 4.41 13.99 -7.06
C VAL A 89 5.17 15.20 -6.51
N LEU A 90 5.29 16.26 -7.31
CA LEU A 90 5.87 17.52 -6.85
C LEU A 90 4.91 18.20 -5.88
N LYS A 91 5.43 18.67 -4.73
CA LYS A 91 4.63 19.51 -3.83
C LYS A 91 4.43 20.90 -4.44
N ILE A 92 3.50 21.66 -3.86
CA ILE A 92 3.16 23.03 -4.29
C ILE A 92 4.39 23.94 -4.28
N ASP A 93 5.34 23.69 -3.39
CA ASP A 93 6.62 24.41 -3.30
C ASP A 93 7.54 24.21 -4.52
N LYS A 94 7.23 23.28 -5.44
CA LYS A 94 7.98 22.89 -6.64
C LYS A 94 9.41 22.39 -6.38
N THR A 95 9.86 22.46 -5.14
CA THR A 95 11.21 22.07 -4.71
C THR A 95 11.19 20.65 -4.18
N SER A 96 10.22 20.30 -3.34
CA SER A 96 10.13 18.99 -2.70
C SER A 96 9.22 18.01 -3.45
N ILE A 97 9.45 16.72 -3.21
CA ILE A 97 8.73 15.63 -3.87
C ILE A 97 8.11 14.72 -2.82
N ARG A 98 6.90 14.21 -3.11
CA ARG A 98 6.22 13.19 -2.34
C ARG A 98 6.29 11.88 -3.13
N ILE A 99 6.81 10.85 -2.49
CA ILE A 99 6.86 9.50 -3.04
C ILE A 99 5.55 8.81 -2.69
N CYS A 100 4.77 8.43 -3.71
CA CYS A 100 3.52 7.67 -3.54
C CYS A 100 3.67 6.30 -4.20
N GLY A 101 3.27 5.22 -3.52
CA GLY A 101 3.11 3.91 -4.16
C GLY A 101 1.76 3.82 -4.89
N ASP A 102 1.74 3.30 -6.11
CA ASP A 102 0.51 3.00 -6.83
C ASP A 102 -0.06 1.66 -6.34
N PHE A 103 -0.85 1.74 -5.27
CA PHE A 103 -1.46 0.58 -4.62
C PHE A 103 -2.78 0.13 -5.25
N LYS A 104 -3.31 0.88 -6.23
CA LYS A 104 -4.63 0.66 -6.80
C LYS A 104 -4.78 -0.72 -7.44
N LEU A 105 -3.72 -1.20 -8.10
CA LEU A 105 -3.69 -2.49 -8.79
C LEU A 105 -2.89 -3.56 -8.03
N THR A 106 -2.39 -3.24 -6.84
CA THR A 106 -1.50 -4.11 -6.07
C THR A 106 -2.10 -4.40 -4.69
N ALA A 107 -1.70 -3.68 -3.65
CA ALA A 107 -2.13 -3.97 -2.28
C ALA A 107 -3.66 -3.81 -2.11
N ASN A 108 -4.28 -2.78 -2.70
CA ASN A 108 -5.70 -2.48 -2.45
C ASN A 108 -6.67 -3.54 -2.99
N VAL A 109 -6.24 -4.43 -3.91
CA VAL A 109 -7.11 -5.47 -4.47
C VAL A 109 -7.05 -6.78 -3.69
N ALA A 110 -6.05 -6.93 -2.82
CA ALA A 110 -5.79 -8.12 -2.01
C ALA A 110 -6.04 -7.88 -0.51
N ILE A 111 -6.26 -6.63 -0.11
CA ILE A 111 -6.62 -6.28 1.28
C ILE A 111 -8.14 -6.39 1.44
N ASP A 112 -8.58 -7.12 2.45
CA ASP A 112 -9.98 -7.12 2.89
C ASP A 112 -10.29 -5.78 3.59
N PRO A 113 -11.27 -4.99 3.11
CA PRO A 113 -11.54 -3.67 3.68
C PRO A 113 -12.14 -3.78 5.08
N ASP A 114 -11.37 -3.38 6.09
CA ASP A 114 -11.89 -3.10 7.43
C ASP A 114 -12.67 -1.78 7.41
N GLN A 115 -13.98 -1.87 7.61
CA GLN A 115 -14.87 -0.70 7.59
C GLN A 115 -15.02 -0.13 9.00
N TYR A 116 -14.15 0.83 9.33
CA TYR A 116 -14.33 1.65 10.52
C TYR A 116 -15.34 2.78 10.26
N PRO A 117 -16.47 2.86 10.98
CA PRO A 117 -17.46 3.91 10.76
C PRO A 117 -16.90 5.27 11.22
N LEU A 118 -16.67 6.16 10.27
CA LEU A 118 -16.32 7.55 10.58
C LEU A 118 -17.60 8.33 10.93
N PRO A 119 -17.58 9.15 12.01
CA PRO A 119 -18.71 9.99 12.36
C PRO A 119 -19.01 10.99 11.24
N ARG A 120 -20.29 11.34 11.07
CA ARG A 120 -20.66 12.35 10.08
C ARG A 120 -20.21 13.72 10.56
N ALA A 121 -19.94 14.62 9.61
CA ALA A 121 -19.58 15.98 9.95
C ALA A 121 -20.64 16.65 10.86
N GLU A 122 -21.92 16.41 10.58
CA GLU A 122 -23.06 16.87 11.38
C GLU A 122 -22.98 16.42 12.85
N ASP A 123 -22.65 15.14 13.09
CA ASP A 123 -22.52 14.57 14.44
C ASP A 123 -21.35 15.22 15.19
N ILE A 124 -20.23 15.43 14.50
CA ILE A 124 -19.06 16.13 15.06
C ILE A 124 -19.45 17.57 15.43
N PHE A 125 -20.13 18.31 14.55
CA PHE A 125 -20.53 19.70 14.83
C PHE A 125 -21.58 19.80 15.94
N ALA A 126 -22.53 18.85 16.00
CA ALA A 126 -23.50 18.77 17.09
C ALA A 126 -22.80 18.52 18.44
N SER A 127 -21.77 17.67 18.47
CA SER A 127 -20.98 17.44 19.69
C SER A 127 -20.20 18.66 20.18
N LEU A 128 -19.92 19.62 19.29
CA LEU A 128 -19.22 20.87 19.58
C LEU A 128 -20.17 22.01 19.97
N ALA A 129 -21.49 21.81 19.89
CA ALA A 129 -22.49 22.82 20.22
C ALA A 129 -22.39 23.23 21.69
N GLY A 130 -22.41 24.54 21.96
CA GLY A 130 -22.23 25.10 23.30
C GLY A 130 -20.76 25.35 23.70
N GLY A 131 -19.80 24.96 22.86
CA GLY A 131 -18.40 25.36 23.03
C GLY A 131 -18.20 26.85 22.77
N VAL A 132 -17.45 27.52 23.64
CA VAL A 132 -17.15 28.96 23.54
C VAL A 132 -15.80 29.21 22.86
N GLN A 133 -14.86 28.27 23.01
CA GLN A 133 -13.51 28.34 22.43
C GLN A 133 -13.12 26.98 21.86
N PHE A 134 -12.47 26.98 20.70
CA PHE A 134 -12.03 25.76 20.02
C PHE A 134 -10.54 25.87 19.69
N SER A 135 -9.86 24.73 19.69
CA SER A 135 -8.48 24.61 19.22
C SER A 135 -8.41 23.45 18.23
N LYS A 136 -7.75 23.70 17.09
CA LYS A 136 -7.53 22.68 16.06
C LYS A 136 -6.10 22.18 16.17
N LEU A 137 -5.93 20.87 16.30
CA LEU A 137 -4.64 20.21 16.22
C LEU A 137 -4.56 19.49 14.87
N ASP A 138 -3.48 19.71 14.15
CA ASP A 138 -3.17 19.01 12.89
C ASP A 138 -1.87 18.23 13.07
N LEU A 139 -1.93 16.92 12.83
CA LEU A 139 -0.77 16.05 12.97
C LEU A 139 -0.02 16.00 11.64
N THR A 140 1.15 16.62 11.58
CA THR A 140 2.01 16.57 10.39
C THR A 140 2.43 15.14 10.10
N GLU A 141 2.19 14.68 8.87
CA GLU A 141 2.60 13.35 8.39
C GLU A 141 2.11 12.19 9.30
N ALA A 142 0.88 12.30 9.82
CA ALA A 142 0.30 11.37 10.79
C ALA A 142 0.48 9.87 10.45
N TYR A 143 0.40 9.50 9.16
CA TYR A 143 0.53 8.11 8.71
C TYR A 143 1.92 7.49 8.88
N ILE A 144 2.96 8.31 8.92
CA ILE A 144 4.35 7.83 9.10
C ILE A 144 4.87 8.08 10.51
N GLN A 145 4.04 8.62 11.40
CA GLN A 145 4.39 8.71 12.81
C GLN A 145 4.46 7.29 13.39
N PRO A 146 5.46 7.00 14.24
CA PRO A 146 5.56 5.69 14.86
C PRO A 146 4.34 5.48 15.76
N THR A 147 3.42 4.64 15.34
CA THR A 147 2.41 4.08 16.24
C THR A 147 3.18 3.33 17.31
N ARG A 148 3.04 3.72 18.58
CA ARG A 148 3.42 2.83 19.68
C ARG A 148 2.58 1.57 19.48
N ALA A 149 3.17 0.54 18.88
CA ALA A 149 2.61 -0.80 18.93
C ALA A 149 2.35 -1.06 20.42
N GLY A 150 1.08 -1.31 20.77
CA GLY A 150 0.72 -1.63 22.14
C GLY A 150 1.67 -2.69 22.66
N ARG A 151 2.28 -2.46 23.82
CA ARG A 151 2.82 -3.56 24.60
C ARG A 151 1.65 -4.50 24.81
N GLY A 152 1.68 -5.67 24.17
CA GLY A 152 0.79 -6.76 24.52
C GLY A 152 1.10 -7.14 25.96
N GLU A 153 0.13 -6.87 26.83
CA GLU A 153 -0.14 -7.67 28.03
C GLU A 153 -1.15 -8.75 27.67
#